data_AF-A0A535Q9G8-F1
#
_entry.id   AF-A0A535Q9G8-F1
#
_cell.length_a   1.000
_cell.length_b   1.000
_cell.length_c   1.000
_cell.angle_alpha   90.00
_cell.angle_beta   90.00
_cell.angle_gamma   90.00
#
_symmetry.space_group_name_H-M   'P 1'
#
loop_
_entity.id
_entity.type
_entity.pdbx_description
1 polymer ?
#
loop_
_entity_poly.entity_id
_entity_poly.type
_entity_poly.pdbx_seq_one_letter_code
_entity_poly.pdbx_strand_id
1 'polypeptide(L)'
;MFFAQIGGLINLVNLAPMGILDGGTILAPISRWISVAGVVLAALLVAFLALSMEFSPIVLVIAGFAVYGVVNRFRRHRTPHCRSVRRRAKLVLGLVWVAASGYLFFVTGATSIAMLTW
;
A
#
# COMPACT_ATOMS: atom_id res chain seq x y z
N MET A 1 -8.64 0.69 23.11
CA MET A 1 -7.79 1.47 22.19
C MET A 1 -6.85 0.57 21.37
N PHE A 2 -6.18 -0.40 21.99
CA PHE A 2 -5.21 -1.30 21.32
C PHE A 2 -5.71 -1.92 20.00
N PHE A 3 -6.87 -2.58 20.02
CA PHE A 3 -7.47 -3.19 18.82
C PHE A 3 -7.81 -2.18 17.71
N ALA A 4 -8.16 -0.94 18.07
CA ALA A 4 -8.44 0.11 17.09
C ALA A 4 -7.16 0.57 16.37
N GLN A 5 -6.03 0.63 17.09
CA GLN A 5 -4.73 0.95 16.51
C GLN A 5 -4.25 -0.16 15.57
N ILE A 6 -4.34 -1.43 15.99
CA ILE A 6 -4.02 -2.57 15.12
C ILE A 6 -4.91 -2.57 13.89
N GLY A 7 -6.23 -2.40 14.05
CA GLY A 7 -7.16 -2.33 12.92
C GLY A 7 -6.84 -1.18 11.96
N GLY A 8 -6.51 0.00 12.48
CA GLY A 8 -6.09 1.16 11.68
C GLY A 8 -4.81 0.90 10.89
N LEU A 9 -3.79 0.32 11.53
CA LEU A 9 -2.53 -0.05 10.90
C LEU A 9 -2.71 -1.11 9.81
N ILE A 10 -3.52 -2.15 10.06
CA ILE A 10 -3.82 -3.18 9.06
C ILE A 10 -4.51 -2.56 7.84
N ASN A 11 -5.48 -1.66 8.05
CA ASN A 11 -6.16 -0.97 6.94
C ASN A 11 -5.20 -0.05 6.16
N LEU A 12 -4.28 0.64 6.84
CA LEU A 12 -3.24 1.45 6.19
C LEU A 12 -2.31 0.60 5.32
N VAL A 13 -1.85 -0.54 5.83
CA VAL A 13 -1.04 -1.48 5.06
C VAL A 13 -1.83 -1.99 3.87
N ASN A 14 -3.08 -2.39 4.04
CA ASN A 14 -3.93 -2.89 2.95
C ASN A 14 -4.20 -1.82 1.87
N LEU A 15 -4.15 -0.53 2.22
CA LEU A 15 -4.29 0.55 1.27
C LEU A 15 -2.97 0.90 0.54
N ALA A 16 -1.85 0.28 0.90
CA ALA A 16 -0.57 0.53 0.24
C ALA A 16 -0.61 0.10 -1.24
N PRO A 17 0.15 0.78 -2.12
CA PRO A 17 0.11 0.58 -3.58
C PRO A 17 0.81 -0.72 -4.05
N MET A 18 0.62 -1.82 -3.34
CA MET A 18 1.18 -3.14 -3.67
C MET A 18 0.11 -4.04 -4.29
N GLY A 19 0.46 -4.78 -5.33
CA GLY A 19 -0.52 -5.50 -6.16
C GLY A 19 -1.36 -6.56 -5.45
N ILE A 20 -0.92 -7.08 -4.30
CA ILE A 20 -1.68 -8.05 -3.49
C ILE A 20 -2.63 -7.38 -2.49
N LEU A 21 -2.47 -6.08 -2.26
CA LEU A 21 -3.22 -5.29 -1.28
C LEU A 21 -4.33 -4.52 -1.99
N ASP A 22 -5.38 -4.15 -1.28
CA ASP A 22 -6.53 -3.45 -1.85
C ASP A 22 -6.13 -2.15 -2.55
N GLY A 23 -5.12 -1.44 -2.02
CA GLY A 23 -4.54 -0.26 -2.66
C GLY A 23 -3.96 -0.53 -4.06
N GLY A 24 -3.32 -1.68 -4.28
CA GLY A 24 -2.82 -2.07 -5.59
C GLY A 24 -3.92 -2.33 -6.61
N THR A 25 -5.06 -2.86 -6.15
CA THR A 25 -6.24 -3.17 -6.97
C THR A 25 -7.06 -1.91 -7.29
N ILE A 26 -7.29 -1.04 -6.30
CA ILE A 26 -7.98 0.25 -6.50
C ILE A 26 -7.21 1.12 -7.50
N LEU A 27 -5.87 1.12 -7.38
CA LEU A 27 -4.99 1.87 -8.28
C LEU A 27 -4.63 1.07 -9.56
N ALA A 28 -5.17 -0.15 -9.73
CA ALA A 28 -4.98 -1.00 -10.91
C ALA A 28 -5.21 -0.24 -12.24
N PRO A 29 -6.36 0.46 -12.39
CA PRO A 29 -6.74 1.12 -13.65
C PRO A 29 -6.07 2.48 -13.87
N ILE A 30 -5.49 3.08 -12.82
CA ILE A 30 -4.91 4.43 -12.85
C ILE A 30 -3.54 4.39 -13.52
N SER A 31 -2.60 3.61 -12.97
CA SER A 31 -1.27 3.47 -13.55
C SER A 31 -0.56 2.21 -13.05
N ARG A 32 0.04 1.47 -13.99
CA ARG A 32 0.91 0.31 -13.71
C ARG A 32 2.17 0.68 -12.91
N TRP A 33 2.62 1.93 -13.01
CA TRP A 33 3.83 2.41 -12.34
C TRP A 33 3.63 2.61 -10.83
N ILE A 34 2.39 2.73 -10.37
CA ILE A 34 2.10 2.83 -8.94
C ILE A 34 2.52 1.56 -8.20
N SER A 35 2.41 0.40 -8.86
CA SER A 35 2.94 -0.85 -8.34
C SER A 35 4.47 -0.84 -8.19
N VAL A 36 5.20 -0.12 -9.05
CA VAL A 36 6.66 0.08 -8.90
C VAL A 36 6.95 0.91 -7.66
N ALA A 37 6.15 1.95 -7.38
CA ALA A 37 6.30 2.74 -6.16
C ALA A 37 6.14 1.88 -4.90
N GLY A 38 5.22 0.90 -4.91
CA GLY A 38 5.09 -0.09 -3.84
C GLY A 38 6.35 -0.95 -3.62
N VAL A 39 7.01 -1.40 -4.70
CA VAL A 39 8.28 -2.14 -4.60
C VAL A 39 9.43 -1.28 -4.12
N VAL A 40 9.51 -0.03 -4.60
CA VAL A 40 10.52 0.92 -4.13
C VAL A 40 10.36 1.15 -2.62
N LEU A 41 9.12 1.35 -2.16
CA LEU A 41 8.84 1.52 -0.73
C LEU A 41 9.23 0.27 0.09
N ALA A 42 8.91 -0.94 -0.40
CA ALA A 42 9.31 -2.18 0.25
C ALA A 42 10.84 -2.34 0.31
N ALA A 43 11.54 -1.99 -0.78
CA ALA A 43 13.00 -2.04 -0.84
C ALA A 43 13.65 -1.03 0.13
N LEU A 44 13.11 0.18 0.21
CA LEU A 44 13.55 1.19 1.19
C LEU A 44 13.34 0.71 2.63
N LEU A 45 12.20 0.08 2.92
CA LEU A 45 11.92 -0.49 4.24
C LEU A 45 12.90 -1.60 4.60
N VAL A 46 13.18 -2.52 3.68
CA VAL A 46 14.19 -3.57 3.86
C VAL A 46 15.57 -2.97 4.11
N ALA A 47 15.98 -1.98 3.31
CA ALA A 47 17.29 -1.33 3.45
C ALA A 47 17.41 -0.63 4.80
N PHE A 48 16.38 0.10 5.23
CA PHE A 48 16.34 0.78 6.52
C PHE A 48 16.47 -0.19 7.70
N LEU A 49 15.73 -1.31 7.67
CA LEU A 49 15.80 -2.32 8.72
C LEU A 49 17.13 -3.07 8.75
N ALA A 50 17.73 -3.32 7.58
CA ALA A 50 19.06 -3.91 7.47
C ALA A 50 20.15 -3.01 8.07
N LEU A 51 20.08 -1.70 7.82
CA LEU A 51 20.99 -0.70 8.42
C LEU A 51 20.83 -0.59 9.94
N SER A 52 19.63 -0.85 10.46
CA SER A 52 19.31 -0.72 11.89
C SER A 52 19.64 -1.99 12.71
N MET A 53 20.21 -3.04 12.09
CA MET A 53 20.40 -4.38 12.68
C MET A 53 19.11 -5.08 13.18
N GLU A 54 17.93 -4.53 12.87
CA GLU A 54 16.60 -5.08 13.20
C GLU A 54 16.06 -5.90 12.02
N PHE A 55 16.93 -6.66 11.38
CA PHE A 55 16.55 -7.41 10.19
C PHE A 55 15.66 -8.60 10.55
N SER A 56 14.44 -8.61 10.03
CA SER A 56 13.50 -9.73 10.17
C SER A 56 13.28 -10.43 8.82
N PRO A 57 13.40 -11.78 8.77
CA PRO A 57 13.12 -12.56 7.55
C PRO A 57 11.72 -12.32 6.97
N ILE A 58 10.75 -11.91 7.81
CA ILE A 58 9.38 -11.60 7.40
C ILE A 58 9.35 -10.43 6.40
N VAL A 59 10.26 -9.46 6.56
CA VAL A 59 10.33 -8.27 5.70
C VAL A 59 10.77 -8.67 4.28
N LEU A 60 11.68 -9.64 4.16
CA LEU A 60 12.05 -10.20 2.85
C LEU A 60 10.88 -10.89 2.17
N VAL A 61 10.06 -11.63 2.92
CA VAL A 61 8.87 -12.28 2.37
C VAL A 61 7.89 -11.24 1.83
N ILE A 62 7.64 -10.18 2.60
CA ILE A 62 6.79 -9.05 2.17
C ILE A 62 7.37 -8.38 0.92
N ALA A 63 8.68 -8.13 0.88
CA ALA A 63 9.35 -7.56 -0.28
C ALA A 63 9.25 -8.48 -1.51
N GLY A 64 9.40 -9.80 -1.32
CA GLY A 64 9.20 -10.81 -2.37
C GLY A 64 7.79 -10.78 -2.95
N PHE A 65 6.77 -10.68 -2.10
CA PHE A 65 5.38 -10.51 -2.55
C PHE A 65 5.14 -9.20 -3.30
N ALA A 66 5.77 -8.10 -2.85
CA ALA A 66 5.70 -6.83 -3.56
C ALA A 66 6.27 -6.96 -4.99
N VAL A 67 7.46 -7.54 -5.13
CA VAL A 67 8.11 -7.80 -6.42
C VAL A 67 7.26 -8.71 -7.30
N TYR A 68 6.77 -9.83 -6.76
CA TYR A 68 5.88 -10.76 -7.45
C TYR A 68 4.63 -10.06 -8.00
N GLY A 69 4.01 -9.20 -7.19
CA GLY A 69 2.84 -8.41 -7.59
C GLY A 69 3.13 -7.48 -8.78
N VAL A 70 4.28 -6.81 -8.79
CA VAL A 70 4.69 -5.95 -9.93
C VAL A 70 4.94 -6.78 -11.18
N VAL A 71 5.70 -7.86 -11.07
CA VAL A 71 6.03 -8.72 -12.21
C VAL A 71 4.75 -9.26 -12.86
N ASN A 72 3.81 -9.77 -12.06
CA ASN A 72 2.52 -10.24 -12.56
C ASN A 72 1.70 -9.13 -13.21
N ARG A 73 1.73 -7.91 -12.67
CA ARG A 73 1.00 -6.76 -13.22
C ARG A 73 1.57 -6.29 -14.55
N PHE A 74 2.88 -6.28 -14.71
CA PHE A 74 3.52 -6.00 -16.00
C PHE A 74 3.30 -7.13 -17.01
N ARG A 75 3.23 -8.39 -16.57
CA ARG A 75 2.87 -9.52 -17.46
C ARG A 75 1.41 -9.43 -17.94
N ARG A 76 0.48 -9.02 -17.07
CA ARG A 76 -0.97 -8.95 -17.36
C ARG A 76 -1.45 -7.58 -17.89
N HIS A 77 -0.54 -6.66 -18.21
CA HIS A 77 -0.86 -5.27 -18.60
C HIS A 77 -1.76 -5.12 -19.84
N ARG A 78 -1.92 -6.17 -20.66
CA ARG A 78 -2.76 -6.17 -21.87
C ARG A 78 -4.21 -6.58 -21.61
N THR A 79 -4.58 -6.87 -20.37
CA THR A 79 -5.96 -7.27 -20.03
C THR A 79 -6.95 -6.11 -20.19
N PRO A 80 -8.17 -6.35 -20.72
CA PRO A 80 -9.17 -5.30 -21.00
C PRO A 80 -9.57 -4.46 -19.77
N HIS A 81 -9.47 -5.05 -18.58
CA HIS A 81 -9.79 -4.45 -17.28
C HIS A 81 -9.02 -3.15 -16.99
N CYS A 82 -7.82 -2.97 -17.56
CA CYS A 82 -7.00 -1.77 -17.36
C CYS A 82 -7.29 -0.64 -18.37
N ARG A 83 -7.96 -0.94 -19.50
CA ARG A 83 -8.17 0.01 -20.62
C ARG A 83 -9.58 0.60 -20.71
N SER A 84 -10.59 -0.05 -20.15
CA SER A 84 -11.99 0.36 -20.34
C SER A 84 -12.50 1.45 -19.39
N VAL A 85 -11.73 1.82 -18.36
CA VAL A 85 -12.20 2.77 -17.34
C VAL A 85 -12.12 4.21 -17.84
N ARG A 86 -13.28 4.91 -17.87
CA ARG A 86 -13.39 6.33 -18.23
C ARG A 86 -12.47 7.20 -17.37
N ARG A 87 -11.89 8.27 -17.95
CA ARG A 87 -10.96 9.18 -17.23
C ARG A 87 -11.53 9.72 -15.91
N ARG A 88 -12.82 10.06 -15.87
CA ARG A 88 -13.51 10.52 -14.65
C ARG A 88 -13.49 9.47 -13.53
N ALA A 89 -13.74 8.20 -13.86
CA ALA A 89 -13.71 7.12 -12.87
C ALA A 89 -12.30 6.89 -12.31
N LYS A 90 -11.25 7.04 -13.12
CA LYS A 90 -9.85 6.98 -12.64
C LYS A 90 -9.54 8.08 -11.63
N LEU A 91 -10.02 9.30 -11.89
CA LEU A 91 -9.88 10.44 -10.98
C LEU A 91 -10.60 10.21 -9.65
N VAL A 92 -11.86 9.74 -9.71
CA VAL A 92 -12.64 9.44 -8.50
C VAL A 92 -11.98 8.34 -7.68
N LEU A 93 -11.52 7.25 -8.30
CA LEU A 93 -10.80 6.18 -7.61
C LEU A 93 -9.52 6.69 -6.93
N GLY A 94 -8.76 7.54 -7.61
CA GLY A 94 -7.57 8.16 -7.03
C GLY A 94 -7.91 9.06 -5.84
N LEU A 95 -8.94 9.89 -5.95
CA LEU A 95 -9.40 10.76 -4.87
C LEU A 95 -9.91 9.97 -3.67
N VAL A 96 -10.71 8.92 -3.89
CA VAL A 96 -11.21 8.03 -2.82
C VAL A 96 -10.04 7.36 -2.12
N TRP A 97 -9.05 6.88 -2.88
CA TRP A 97 -7.86 6.27 -2.30
C TRP A 97 -7.05 7.27 -1.46
N VAL A 98 -6.84 8.49 -1.94
CA VAL A 98 -6.14 9.55 -1.18
C VAL A 98 -6.92 9.94 0.07
N ALA A 99 -8.23 10.13 -0.03
CA ALA A 99 -9.09 10.51 1.10
C ALA A 99 -9.11 9.40 2.17
N ALA A 100 -9.26 8.13 1.78
CA ALA A 100 -9.23 7.01 2.69
C ALA A 100 -7.86 6.85 3.36
N SER A 101 -6.77 6.98 2.59
CA SER A 101 -5.40 6.92 3.12
C SER A 101 -5.15 8.04 4.14
N GLY A 102 -5.54 9.27 3.80
CA GLY A 102 -5.37 10.44 4.68
C GLY A 102 -6.19 10.33 5.96
N TYR A 103 -7.44 9.90 5.85
CA TYR A 103 -8.31 9.68 7.02
C TYR A 103 -7.75 8.60 7.95
N LEU A 104 -7.36 7.44 7.41
CA LEU A 104 -6.81 6.35 8.23
C LEU A 104 -5.48 6.75 8.86
N PHE A 105 -4.62 7.48 8.13
CA PHE A 105 -3.37 7.99 8.68
C PHE A 105 -3.62 8.95 9.86
N PHE A 106 -4.53 9.91 9.68
CA PHE A 106 -4.90 10.87 10.72
C PHE A 106 -5.47 10.17 11.96
N VAL A 107 -6.46 9.30 11.79
CA VAL A 107 -7.12 8.61 12.90
C VAL A 107 -6.14 7.67 13.61
N THR A 108 -5.36 6.88 12.87
CA THR A 108 -4.38 5.96 13.47
C THR A 108 -3.29 6.73 14.21
N GLY A 109 -2.82 7.85 13.65
CA GLY A 109 -1.88 8.75 14.32
C GLY A 109 -2.44 9.34 15.62
N ALA A 110 -3.67 9.87 15.57
CA ALA A 110 -4.36 10.40 16.76
C ALA A 110 -4.53 9.33 17.84
N THR A 111 -4.92 8.11 17.48
CA THR A 111 -5.04 7.01 18.46
C THR A 111 -3.69 6.59 19.05
N SER A 112 -2.60 6.69 18.27
CA SER A 112 -1.25 6.35 18.74
C SER A 112 -0.74 7.39 19.74
N ILE A 113 -0.98 8.68 19.46
CA ILE A 113 -0.65 9.78 20.39
C ILE A 113 -1.44 9.62 21.68
N ALA A 114 -2.74 9.34 21.58
CA ALA A 114 -3.58 9.15 22.76
C ALA A 114 -3.08 8.01 23.66
N MET A 115 -2.53 6.92 23.12
CA MET A 115 -1.96 5.84 23.94
C MET A 115 -0.67 6.21 24.67
N LEU A 116 0.12 7.15 24.14
CA LEU A 116 1.38 7.56 24.75
C LEU A 116 1.19 8.56 25.90
N THR A 117 -0.01 9.14 26.01
CA THR A 117 -0.35 10.17 27.00
C THR A 117 -1.08 9.65 28.24
N TRP A 118 -1.31 8.33 28.35
CA TRP A 118 -1.89 7.64 29.52
C TRP A 118 -0.97 6.53 30.00
#